data_AF-A0A9W5X6Z1-F1
#
_entry.id   AF-A0A9W5X6Z1-F1
#
_cell.length_a   1.000
_cell.length_b   1.000
_cell.length_c   1.000
_cell.angle_alpha   90.00
_cell.angle_beta   90.00
_cell.angle_gamma   90.00
#
_symmetry.space_group_name_H-M   'P 1'
#
loop_
_entity.id
_entity.type
_entity.pdbx_description
1 polymer ?
#
loop_
_entity_poly.entity_id
_entity_poly.type
_entity_poly.pdbx_seq_one_letter_code
_entity_poly.pdbx_strand_id
1 'polypeptide(L)'
;MDKTETRELMTDKIEIREDEDGNRTLTGYAVKWEKKSHVLGYYYKFREQFKKGAFADSLNDGDQRFLWSHDTGKVLGRTKNGTLRLKEDDLGLRFELDLPKTTLGNDTYESIKRGDVDGVSFGFRDTDDHVEEPEDDLPLRTIKKAKLIEVSAVAFPAYPDSEVSARGYDRMKEYSEELKAYKEEQAAKIKTLLEI
;
A
#
# COMPACT_ATOMS: atom_id res chain seq x y z
N MET A 1 1.18 10.07 -15.63
CA MET A 1 -0.16 10.24 -15.03
C MET A 1 0.02 10.29 -13.51
N ASP A 2 -0.48 11.32 -12.83
CA ASP A 2 -0.33 11.55 -11.37
C ASP A 2 -1.54 10.96 -10.60
N LYS A 3 -1.80 9.65 -10.77
CA LYS A 3 -2.94 8.97 -10.11
C LYS A 3 -2.52 8.50 -8.71
N THR A 4 -3.34 8.79 -7.70
CA THR A 4 -3.16 8.25 -6.35
C THR A 4 -3.69 6.84 -6.31
N GLU A 5 -2.85 5.92 -5.85
CA GLU A 5 -3.19 4.53 -5.60
C GLU A 5 -3.45 4.35 -4.09
N THR A 6 -4.51 3.64 -3.73
CA THR A 6 -4.75 3.24 -2.33
C THR A 6 -4.56 1.74 -2.23
N ARG A 7 -3.85 1.29 -1.19
CA ARG A 7 -3.61 -0.13 -0.90
C ARG A 7 -3.94 -0.43 0.54
N GLU A 8 -4.83 -1.38 0.68
CA GLU A 8 -5.06 -2.10 1.91
C GLU A 8 -4.15 -3.34 1.85
N LEU A 9 -3.03 -3.33 2.59
CA LEU A 9 -2.26 -4.54 2.80
C LEU A 9 -2.69 -5.14 4.13
N MET A 10 -2.84 -6.47 4.19
CA MET A 10 -2.84 -7.18 5.48
C MET A 10 -1.47 -7.00 6.13
N THR A 11 -1.33 -5.93 6.88
CA THR A 11 -0.22 -5.75 7.78
C THR A 11 -0.55 -6.36 9.13
N ASP A 12 0.50 -6.59 9.90
CA ASP A 12 0.36 -7.22 11.20
C ASP A 12 -0.51 -6.37 12.12
N LYS A 13 -1.08 -7.06 13.12
CA LYS A 13 -1.91 -6.53 14.18
C LYS A 13 -1.39 -5.18 14.69
N ILE A 14 -2.26 -4.18 14.70
CA ILE A 14 -1.98 -2.90 15.34
C ILE A 14 -1.73 -3.12 16.84
N GLU A 15 -0.66 -2.55 17.35
CA GLU A 15 -0.38 -2.48 18.78
C GLU A 15 -0.84 -1.14 19.33
N ILE A 16 -1.53 -1.16 20.47
CA ILE A 16 -1.97 0.03 21.18
C ILE A 16 -1.45 0.01 22.62
N ARG A 17 -0.94 1.15 23.08
CA ARG A 17 -0.39 1.33 24.43
C ARG A 17 -0.96 2.60 25.05
N GLU A 18 -1.11 2.58 26.36
CA GLU A 18 -1.49 3.74 27.17
C GLU A 18 -0.48 3.87 28.31
N ASP A 19 0.06 5.06 28.53
CA ASP A 19 0.99 5.36 29.63
C ASP A 19 0.25 5.80 30.91
N GLU A 20 1.00 6.03 32.00
CA GLU A 20 0.45 6.45 33.30
C GLU A 20 -0.25 7.82 33.25
N ASP A 21 0.10 8.67 32.28
CA ASP A 21 -0.48 10.00 32.04
C ASP A 21 -1.70 9.95 31.09
N GLY A 22 -2.13 8.74 30.70
CA GLY A 22 -3.24 8.51 29.78
C GLY A 22 -2.96 8.96 28.34
N ASN A 23 -1.68 9.09 27.96
CA ASN A 23 -1.31 9.27 26.55
C ASN A 23 -1.34 7.91 25.86
N ARG A 24 -1.86 7.91 24.63
CA ARG A 24 -2.16 6.71 23.89
C ARG A 24 -1.35 6.69 22.62
N THR A 25 -0.61 5.61 22.40
CA THR A 25 0.24 5.44 21.23
C THR A 25 -0.21 4.22 20.44
N LEU A 26 -0.37 4.42 19.14
CA LEU A 26 -0.66 3.38 18.17
C LEU A 26 0.60 3.06 17.37
N THR A 27 0.95 1.79 17.25
CA THR A 27 2.13 1.33 16.49
C THR A 27 1.80 0.16 15.59
N GLY A 28 2.54 0.04 14.50
CA GLY A 28 2.43 -1.09 13.59
C GLY A 28 3.26 -0.87 12.34
N TYR A 29 3.01 -1.74 11.35
CA TYR A 29 3.61 -1.62 10.02
C TYR A 29 2.53 -1.24 9.03
N ALA A 30 2.77 -0.20 8.22
CA ALA A 30 1.89 0.17 7.11
C ALA A 30 2.21 -0.66 5.85
N VAL A 31 3.47 -1.07 5.69
CA VAL A 31 3.96 -1.91 4.58
C VAL A 31 5.01 -2.87 5.11
N LYS A 32 5.07 -4.09 4.58
CA LYS A 32 6.19 -5.02 4.79
C LYS A 32 6.92 -5.26 3.48
N TRP A 33 8.25 -5.30 3.54
CA TRP A 33 9.07 -5.45 2.33
C TRP A 33 8.99 -6.85 1.74
N GLU A 34 9.03 -6.94 0.42
CA GLU A 34 9.05 -8.19 -0.36
C GLU A 34 7.86 -9.14 -0.08
N LYS A 35 6.83 -8.68 0.65
CA LYS A 35 5.63 -9.45 0.92
C LYS A 35 4.67 -9.26 -0.25
N LYS A 36 4.46 -10.32 -1.03
CA LYS A 36 3.44 -10.36 -2.08
C LYS A 36 2.06 -10.03 -1.50
N SER A 37 1.33 -9.13 -2.14
CA SER A 37 -0.06 -8.82 -1.84
C SER A 37 -0.98 -10.02 -2.12
N HIS A 38 -2.24 -9.90 -1.74
CA HIS A 38 -3.31 -10.71 -2.34
C HIS A 38 -3.38 -10.48 -3.86
N VAL A 39 -4.13 -11.32 -4.55
CA VAL A 39 -4.38 -11.13 -5.99
C VAL A 39 -5.14 -9.81 -6.17
N LEU A 40 -4.53 -8.90 -6.92
CA LEU A 40 -5.10 -7.61 -7.29
C LEU A 40 -5.56 -7.65 -8.75
N GLY A 41 -6.41 -6.70 -9.12
CA GLY A 41 -6.88 -6.51 -10.48
C GLY A 41 -8.09 -7.38 -10.84
N TYR A 42 -9.05 -6.78 -11.55
CA TYR A 42 -10.29 -7.44 -11.95
C TYR A 42 -10.13 -8.18 -13.28
N TYR A 43 -9.77 -7.45 -14.35
CA TYR A 43 -9.58 -8.01 -15.69
C TYR A 43 -8.21 -8.68 -15.85
N TYR A 44 -7.16 -8.07 -15.28
CA TYR A 44 -5.80 -8.57 -15.30
C TYR A 44 -5.34 -8.79 -13.86
N LYS A 45 -5.22 -10.06 -13.48
CA LYS A 45 -4.83 -10.45 -12.13
C LYS A 45 -3.31 -10.36 -11.99
N PHE A 46 -2.84 -9.74 -10.92
CA PHE A 46 -1.43 -9.62 -10.60
C PHE A 46 -1.22 -9.63 -9.08
N ARG A 47 0.03 -9.72 -8.64
CA ARG A 47 0.43 -9.48 -7.25
C ARG A 47 1.36 -8.27 -7.21
N GLU A 48 1.37 -7.58 -6.09
CA GLU A 48 2.23 -6.42 -5.85
C GLU A 48 3.12 -6.66 -4.63
N GLN A 49 4.33 -6.11 -4.66
CA GLN A 49 5.20 -6.05 -3.50
C GLN A 49 5.98 -4.72 -3.50
N PHE A 50 6.51 -4.35 -2.34
CA PHE A 50 7.32 -3.15 -2.16
C PHE A 50 8.76 -3.54 -1.82
N LYS A 51 9.72 -2.94 -2.52
CA LYS A 51 11.13 -3.05 -2.16
C LYS A 51 11.40 -2.30 -0.86
N LYS A 52 12.34 -2.81 -0.07
CA LYS A 52 12.95 -2.02 1.01
C LYS A 52 13.53 -0.72 0.42
N GLY A 53 13.27 0.42 1.05
CA GLY A 53 13.67 1.72 0.50
C GLY A 53 12.61 2.39 -0.37
N ALA A 54 11.46 1.74 -0.62
CA ALA A 54 10.48 2.26 -1.58
C ALA A 54 9.91 3.64 -1.19
N PHE A 55 9.85 3.98 0.09
CA PHE A 55 9.33 5.25 0.57
C PHE A 55 10.42 6.19 1.12
N ALA A 56 11.69 5.82 1.06
CA ALA A 56 12.80 6.59 1.63
C ALA A 56 12.80 8.06 1.17
N ASP A 57 12.62 8.30 -0.14
CA ASP A 57 12.53 9.66 -0.70
C ASP A 57 11.28 10.40 -0.16
N SER A 58 10.16 9.69 -0.03
CA SER A 58 8.88 10.26 0.40
C SER A 58 8.83 10.67 1.88
N LEU A 59 9.59 10.00 2.74
CA LEU A 59 9.61 10.29 4.17
C LEU A 59 10.37 11.58 4.50
N ASN A 60 11.31 12.00 3.64
CA ASN A 60 12.10 13.21 3.85
C ASN A 60 11.34 14.50 3.45
N ASP A 61 10.58 14.45 2.36
CA ASP A 61 9.99 15.65 1.73
C ASP A 61 8.47 15.76 1.94
N GLY A 62 7.91 14.94 2.82
CA GLY A 62 6.46 14.73 2.91
C GLY A 62 5.82 15.22 4.21
N ASP A 63 4.52 15.49 4.08
CA ASP A 63 3.61 15.69 5.21
C ASP A 63 2.51 14.64 5.12
N GLN A 64 2.80 13.45 5.64
CA GLN A 64 1.85 12.35 5.67
C GLN A 64 0.89 12.49 6.84
N ARG A 65 -0.34 12.04 6.62
CA ARG A 65 -1.39 12.01 7.64
C ARG A 65 -1.68 10.57 8.04
N PHE A 66 -2.01 10.40 9.30
CA PHE A 66 -2.70 9.19 9.74
C PHE A 66 -4.20 9.51 9.80
N LEU A 67 -5.02 8.75 9.09
CA LEU A 67 -6.46 8.97 8.95
C LEU A 67 -7.26 7.81 9.53
N TRP A 68 -8.56 8.04 9.67
CA TRP A 68 -9.54 6.99 9.89
C TRP A 68 -10.24 6.65 8.58
N SER A 69 -10.13 5.40 8.11
CA SER A 69 -10.83 4.90 6.92
C SER A 69 -10.60 5.75 5.65
N HIS A 70 -9.38 6.22 5.43
CA HIS A 70 -8.99 7.09 4.31
C HIS A 70 -9.73 8.44 4.22
N ASP A 71 -10.49 8.80 5.25
CA ASP A 71 -11.29 10.03 5.26
C ASP A 71 -10.38 11.21 5.61
N THR A 72 -10.13 12.07 4.61
CA THR A 72 -9.29 13.27 4.79
C THR A 72 -9.87 14.30 5.78
N GLY A 73 -11.15 14.19 6.15
CA GLY A 73 -11.77 14.96 7.22
C GLY A 73 -11.54 14.37 8.63
N LYS A 74 -11.06 13.13 8.73
CA LYS A 74 -10.84 12.41 9.99
C LYS A 74 -9.36 12.17 10.25
N VAL A 75 -8.63 13.26 10.47
CA VAL A 75 -7.19 13.24 10.74
C VAL A 75 -6.93 12.88 12.20
N LEU A 76 -6.09 11.86 12.43
CA LEU A 76 -5.62 11.45 13.76
C LEU A 76 -4.24 12.04 14.09
N GLY A 77 -3.37 12.17 13.10
CA GLY A 77 -2.03 12.74 13.29
C GLY A 77 -1.33 13.02 11.98
N ARG A 78 -0.13 13.62 12.05
CA ARG A 78 0.69 13.93 10.87
C ARG A 78 2.17 14.06 11.20
N THR A 79 3.01 13.88 10.19
CA THR A 79 4.48 13.92 10.36
C THR A 79 5.01 15.32 10.67
N LYS A 80 4.44 16.36 10.03
CA LYS A 80 4.93 17.75 10.17
C LYS A 80 4.97 18.29 11.61
N ASN A 81 4.07 17.84 12.49
CA ASN A 81 4.03 18.26 13.89
C ASN A 81 4.47 17.17 14.88
N GLY A 82 5.05 16.08 14.38
CA GLY A 82 5.60 15.00 15.20
C GLY A 82 4.58 14.04 15.82
N THR A 83 3.27 14.25 15.61
CA THR A 83 2.21 13.36 16.16
C THR A 83 2.14 12.01 15.43
N LEU A 84 2.62 11.95 14.19
CA LEU A 84 2.89 10.71 13.47
C LEU A 84 4.39 10.61 13.19
N ARG A 85 4.98 9.47 13.49
CA ARG A 85 6.36 9.12 13.18
C ARG A 85 6.34 7.93 12.24
N LEU A 86 7.03 8.06 11.11
CA LEU A 86 7.16 7.02 10.09
C LEU A 86 8.64 6.69 9.93
N LYS A 87 8.96 5.40 9.86
CA LYS A 87 10.34 4.94 9.71
C LYS A 87 10.38 3.65 8.91
N GLU A 88 11.27 3.59 7.93
CA GLU A 88 11.64 2.32 7.32
C GLU A 88 12.65 1.59 8.21
N ASP A 89 12.40 0.30 8.45
CA ASP A 89 13.35 -0.62 9.07
C ASP A 89 13.56 -1.86 8.19
N ASP A 90 14.22 -2.90 8.73
CA ASP A 90 14.50 -4.12 7.98
C ASP A 90 13.24 -4.94 7.63
N LEU A 91 12.14 -4.74 8.34
CA LEU A 91 10.88 -5.46 8.15
C LEU A 91 9.92 -4.71 7.23
N GLY A 92 9.81 -3.38 7.39
CA GLY A 92 8.76 -2.62 6.75
C GLY A 92 8.79 -1.12 7.01
N LEU A 93 7.73 -0.46 6.55
CA LEU A 93 7.40 0.92 6.92
C LEU A 93 6.64 0.89 8.25
N ARG A 94 7.35 1.16 9.35
CA ARG A 94 6.79 1.27 10.68
C ARG A 94 6.14 2.64 10.88
N PHE A 95 5.01 2.66 11.58
CA PHE A 95 4.39 3.88 12.07
C PHE A 95 4.29 3.88 13.60
N GLU A 96 4.29 5.08 14.16
CA GLU A 96 3.98 5.36 15.56
C GLU A 96 3.17 6.67 15.62
N LEU A 97 1.97 6.60 16.18
CA LEU A 97 0.99 7.68 16.21
C LEU A 97 0.59 7.98 17.64
N ASP A 98 0.70 9.24 18.03
CA ASP A 98 0.08 9.74 19.25
C ASP A 98 -1.38 10.04 18.98
N LEU A 99 -2.27 9.29 19.63
CA LEU A 99 -3.70 9.49 19.44
C LEU A 99 -4.13 10.82 20.10
N PRO A 100 -4.88 11.66 19.39
CA PRO A 100 -5.35 12.92 19.93
C PRO A 100 -6.41 12.67 21.00
N LYS A 101 -6.44 13.49 22.06
CA LYS A 101 -7.48 13.46 23.10
C LYS A 101 -8.79 14.13 22.62
N THR A 102 -9.25 13.78 21.41
CA THR A 102 -10.50 14.22 20.79
C THR A 102 -11.50 13.07 20.79
N THR A 103 -12.77 13.35 20.44
CA THR A 103 -13.79 12.30 20.24
C THR A 103 -13.29 11.23 19.27
N LEU A 104 -12.79 11.65 18.09
CA LEU A 104 -12.29 10.72 17.08
C LEU A 104 -11.10 9.87 17.59
N GLY A 105 -10.16 10.47 18.32
CA GLY A 105 -9.02 9.72 18.87
C GLY A 105 -9.41 8.75 19.98
N ASN A 106 -10.40 9.11 20.81
CA ASN A 106 -10.98 8.22 21.81
C ASN A 106 -11.73 7.06 21.17
N ASP A 107 -12.59 7.34 20.18
CA ASP A 107 -13.32 6.31 19.45
C ASP A 107 -12.37 5.35 18.74
N THR A 108 -11.30 5.88 18.12
CA THR A 108 -10.24 5.09 17.49
C THR A 108 -9.56 4.17 18.50
N TYR A 109 -9.18 4.69 19.67
CA TYR A 109 -8.57 3.89 20.73
C TYR A 109 -9.49 2.75 21.19
N GLU A 110 -10.75 3.05 21.49
CA GLU A 110 -11.70 2.05 21.99
C GLU A 110 -12.01 0.98 20.94
N SER A 111 -12.22 1.38 19.67
CA SER A 111 -12.45 0.44 18.57
C SER A 111 -11.26 -0.50 18.36
N ILE A 112 -10.02 0.01 18.42
CA ILE A 112 -8.83 -0.83 18.25
C ILE A 112 -8.61 -1.73 19.46
N LYS A 113 -8.73 -1.18 20.67
CA LYS A 113 -8.55 -1.94 21.92
C LYS A 113 -9.56 -3.08 22.06
N ARG A 114 -10.80 -2.87 21.63
CA ARG A 114 -11.85 -3.91 21.61
C ARG A 114 -11.68 -4.92 20.48
N GLY A 115 -10.86 -4.61 19.48
CA GLY A 115 -10.67 -5.43 18.29
C GLY A 115 -11.73 -5.25 17.21
N ASP A 116 -12.53 -4.18 17.28
CA ASP A 116 -13.50 -3.82 16.24
C ASP A 116 -12.78 -3.33 14.97
N VAL A 117 -11.56 -2.77 15.14
CA VAL A 117 -10.68 -2.32 14.05
C VAL A 117 -9.26 -2.80 14.34
N ASP A 118 -8.68 -3.56 13.43
CA ASP A 118 -7.33 -4.14 13.57
C ASP A 118 -6.46 -3.99 12.32
N GLY A 119 -7.01 -3.40 11.24
CA GLY A 119 -6.37 -3.26 9.95
C GLY A 119 -5.71 -1.91 9.72
N VAL A 120 -4.65 -1.92 8.91
CA VAL A 120 -3.97 -0.71 8.41
C VAL A 120 -3.99 -0.70 6.89
N SER A 121 -4.13 0.49 6.34
CA SER A 121 -4.08 0.75 4.92
C SER A 121 -3.22 1.98 4.63
N PHE A 122 -2.83 2.18 3.39
CA PHE A 122 -2.03 3.34 3.00
C PHE A 122 -2.32 3.77 1.56
N GLY A 123 -2.23 5.07 1.34
CA GLY A 123 -2.32 5.71 0.03
C GLY A 123 -0.93 6.08 -0.46
N PHE A 124 -0.60 5.76 -1.71
CA PHE A 124 0.68 6.05 -2.31
C PHE A 124 0.57 6.41 -3.81
N ARG A 125 1.67 6.85 -4.40
CA ARG A 125 1.88 6.96 -5.85
C ARG A 125 3.19 6.31 -6.20
N ASP A 126 3.21 5.37 -7.13
CA ASP A 126 4.48 4.85 -7.63
C ASP A 126 5.21 5.92 -8.43
N THR A 127 6.53 5.89 -8.34
CA THR A 127 7.43 6.71 -9.15
C THR A 127 8.46 5.86 -9.90
N ASP A 128 8.70 4.64 -9.44
CA ASP A 128 9.50 3.62 -10.12
C ASP A 128 8.94 2.23 -9.77
N ASP A 129 8.53 1.49 -10.79
CA ASP A 129 8.02 0.13 -10.69
C ASP A 129 8.54 -0.77 -11.81
N HIS A 130 8.36 -2.07 -11.63
CA HIS A 130 8.79 -3.11 -12.56
C HIS A 130 7.83 -4.29 -12.48
N VAL A 131 7.58 -4.97 -13.59
CA VAL A 131 6.69 -6.13 -13.67
C VAL A 131 7.46 -7.35 -14.17
N GLU A 132 7.36 -8.46 -13.44
CA GLU A 132 7.87 -9.78 -13.83
C GLU A 132 6.73 -10.68 -14.27
N GLU A 133 6.93 -11.41 -15.37
CA GLU A 133 6.01 -12.43 -15.85
C GLU A 133 6.63 -13.83 -15.69
N PRO A 134 6.41 -14.49 -14.55
CA PRO A 134 6.77 -15.91 -14.41
C PRO A 134 5.86 -16.78 -15.30
N GLU A 135 6.41 -17.88 -15.84
CA GLU A 135 5.63 -18.81 -16.70
C GLU A 135 4.47 -19.49 -15.93
N ASP A 136 4.63 -19.72 -14.63
CA ASP A 136 3.71 -20.52 -13.79
C ASP A 136 3.08 -19.75 -12.61
N ASP A 137 3.15 -18.41 -12.56
CA ASP A 137 2.53 -17.58 -11.51
C ASP A 137 1.91 -16.30 -12.12
N LEU A 138 1.16 -15.54 -11.31
CA LEU A 138 0.62 -14.25 -11.73
C LEU A 138 1.75 -13.23 -11.94
N PRO A 139 1.59 -12.26 -12.86
CA PRO A 139 2.50 -11.13 -12.96
C PRO A 139 2.76 -10.49 -11.60
N LEU A 140 4.03 -10.19 -11.32
CA LEU A 140 4.46 -9.58 -10.07
C LEU A 140 4.94 -8.16 -10.32
N ARG A 141 4.15 -7.18 -9.87
CA ARG A 141 4.55 -5.78 -9.81
C ARG A 141 5.40 -5.54 -8.58
N THR A 142 6.59 -5.01 -8.77
CA THR A 142 7.51 -4.61 -7.71
C THR A 142 7.66 -3.09 -7.71
N ILE A 143 7.18 -2.44 -6.65
CA ILE A 143 7.34 -1.00 -6.43
C ILE A 143 8.73 -0.75 -5.85
N LYS A 144 9.57 -0.03 -6.61
CA LYS A 144 10.94 0.33 -6.20
C LYS A 144 10.99 1.70 -5.55
N LYS A 145 10.16 2.64 -6.00
CA LYS A 145 9.98 3.96 -5.40
C LYS A 145 8.52 4.39 -5.43
N ALA A 146 8.10 5.02 -4.35
CA ALA A 146 6.75 5.49 -4.15
C ALA A 146 6.71 6.74 -3.26
N LYS A 147 5.78 7.64 -3.57
CA LYS A 147 5.36 8.74 -2.72
C LYS A 147 4.24 8.27 -1.81
N LEU A 148 4.49 8.19 -0.50
CA LEU A 148 3.49 7.94 0.51
C LEU A 148 2.64 9.20 0.74
N ILE A 149 1.32 9.04 0.69
CA ILE A 149 0.34 10.11 0.87
C ILE A 149 -0.22 10.06 2.29
N GLU A 150 -0.72 8.91 2.72
CA GLU A 150 -1.35 8.72 4.02
C GLU A 150 -1.28 7.27 4.49
N VAL A 151 -1.52 7.07 5.79
CA VAL A 151 -1.75 5.77 6.43
C VAL A 151 -3.09 5.86 7.15
N SER A 152 -3.85 4.77 7.19
CA SER A 152 -5.19 4.74 7.76
C SER A 152 -5.43 3.52 8.63
N ALA A 153 -6.17 3.71 9.74
CA ALA A 153 -6.84 2.60 10.41
C ALA A 153 -8.11 2.23 9.64
N VAL A 154 -8.31 0.94 9.38
CA VAL A 154 -9.44 0.42 8.58
C VAL A 154 -10.07 -0.80 9.23
N ALA A 155 -11.41 -0.87 9.23
CA ALA A 155 -12.17 -1.98 9.81
C ALA A 155 -12.09 -3.26 8.96
N PHE A 156 -11.91 -3.11 7.66
CA PHE A 156 -11.82 -4.22 6.72
C PHE A 156 -10.48 -4.13 5.98
N PRO A 157 -9.37 -4.63 6.54
CA PRO A 157 -8.13 -4.74 5.78
C PRO A 157 -8.36 -5.75 4.64
N ALA A 158 -8.41 -5.26 3.38
CA ALA A 158 -8.50 -6.02 2.13
C ALA A 158 -9.13 -7.41 2.22
N TYR A 159 -10.45 -7.48 2.06
CA TYR A 159 -11.11 -8.75 1.71
C TYR A 159 -10.65 -9.20 0.31
N PRO A 160 -10.40 -10.51 0.08
CA PRO A 160 -10.00 -11.03 -1.24
C PRO A 160 -11.04 -10.78 -2.35
N ASP A 161 -12.28 -10.47 -2.00
CA ASP A 161 -13.39 -10.15 -2.92
C ASP A 161 -13.78 -8.66 -2.92
N SER A 162 -13.12 -7.79 -2.15
CA SER A 162 -13.46 -6.37 -2.18
C SER A 162 -12.87 -5.72 -3.44
N GLU A 163 -13.70 -4.98 -4.16
CA GLU A 163 -13.35 -4.24 -5.38
C GLU A 163 -12.37 -3.07 -5.13
N VAL A 164 -11.54 -3.15 -4.07
CA VAL A 164 -10.71 -2.07 -3.55
C VAL A 164 -9.63 -1.69 -4.57
N SER A 165 -9.98 -0.65 -5.31
CA SER A 165 -9.12 0.41 -5.87
C SER A 165 -7.98 0.02 -6.83
N ALA A 166 -7.94 -1.20 -7.37
CA ALA A 166 -7.20 -1.44 -8.62
C ALA A 166 -7.85 -0.72 -9.84
N ARG A 167 -9.01 -0.08 -9.66
CA ARG A 167 -9.75 0.69 -10.68
C ARG A 167 -8.98 1.89 -11.27
N GLY A 168 -7.76 2.17 -10.81
CA GLY A 168 -6.90 3.23 -11.32
C GLY A 168 -5.70 2.79 -12.17
N TYR A 169 -5.34 1.50 -12.19
CA TYR A 169 -4.09 1.04 -12.79
C TYR A 169 -4.29 0.65 -14.27
N ASP A 170 -4.49 1.65 -15.15
CA ASP A 170 -4.53 1.49 -16.61
C ASP A 170 -3.25 0.85 -17.18
N ARG A 171 -2.13 0.99 -16.46
CA ARG A 171 -0.81 0.51 -16.88
C ARG A 171 -0.73 -1.01 -17.04
N MET A 172 -1.48 -1.80 -16.25
CA MET A 172 -1.49 -3.26 -16.43
C MET A 172 -2.23 -3.67 -17.70
N LYS A 173 -3.26 -2.90 -18.08
CA LYS A 173 -3.96 -3.09 -19.34
C LYS A 173 -3.05 -2.69 -20.51
N GLU A 174 -2.43 -1.51 -20.46
CA GLU A 174 -1.47 -1.05 -21.48
C GLU A 174 -0.32 -2.04 -21.64
N TYR A 175 0.27 -2.49 -20.53
CA TYR A 175 1.33 -3.50 -20.53
C TYR A 175 0.85 -4.84 -21.12
N SER A 176 -0.37 -5.29 -20.81
CA SER A 176 -0.92 -6.51 -21.43
C SER A 176 -1.10 -6.39 -22.95
N GLU A 177 -1.46 -5.19 -23.44
CA GLU A 177 -1.61 -4.90 -24.86
C GLU A 177 -0.23 -4.84 -25.56
N GLU A 178 0.76 -4.17 -24.95
CA GLU A 178 2.15 -4.14 -25.42
C GLU A 178 2.77 -5.54 -25.48
N LEU A 179 2.58 -6.34 -24.43
CA LEU A 179 3.09 -7.69 -24.33
C LEU A 179 2.44 -8.61 -25.38
N LYS A 180 1.13 -8.50 -25.58
CA LYS A 180 0.43 -9.26 -26.62
C LYS A 180 0.99 -8.92 -28.01
N ALA A 181 1.18 -7.63 -28.30
CA ALA A 181 1.79 -7.18 -29.55
C ALA A 181 3.23 -7.72 -29.72
N TYR A 182 4.05 -7.69 -28.67
CA TYR A 182 5.40 -8.25 -28.70
C TYR A 182 5.42 -9.76 -28.96
N LYS A 183 4.56 -10.53 -28.28
CA LYS A 183 4.46 -11.99 -28.48
C LYS A 183 3.99 -12.31 -29.91
N GLU A 184 3.03 -11.57 -30.45
CA GLU A 184 2.56 -11.72 -31.84
C GLU A 184 3.67 -11.39 -32.86
N GLU A 185 4.44 -10.32 -32.63
CA GLU A 185 5.57 -9.94 -33.49
C GLU A 185 6.69 -11.01 -33.50
N GLN A 186 7.06 -11.54 -32.32
CA GLN A 186 8.05 -12.60 -32.20
C GLN A 186 7.60 -13.90 -32.86
N ALA A 187 6.33 -14.28 -32.68
CA ALA A 187 5.76 -15.45 -33.34
C ALA A 187 5.76 -15.30 -34.87
N ALA A 188 5.45 -14.11 -35.40
CA ALA A 188 5.52 -13.82 -36.84
C ALA A 188 6.95 -13.88 -37.38
N LYS A 189 7.94 -13.35 -36.64
CA LYS A 189 9.36 -13.44 -36.99
C LYS A 189 9.86 -14.88 -37.03
N ILE A 190 9.54 -15.69 -36.02
CA ILE A 190 9.91 -17.10 -35.95
C ILE A 190 9.27 -17.89 -37.11
N LYS A 191 7.99 -17.64 -37.40
CA LYS A 191 7.29 -18.29 -38.51
C LYS A 191 7.93 -17.95 -39.87
N THR A 192 8.29 -16.69 -40.08
CA THR A 192 8.98 -16.25 -41.31
C THR A 192 10.36 -16.88 -41.45
N LEU A 193 11.08 -17.10 -40.34
CA LEU A 193 12.40 -17.74 -40.33
C LEU A 193 12.36 -19.24 -40.61
N LEU A 194 11.23 -19.91 -40.33
CA LEU A 194 11.01 -21.34 -40.52
C LEU A 194 10.39 -21.69 -41.88
N GLU A 195 9.95 -20.69 -42.65
CA GLU A 195 9.41 -20.84 -44.01
C GLU A 195 10.48 -20.65 -45.12
N ILE A 196 11.77 -20.62 -44.75
CA ILE A 196 12.95 -20.64 -45.64
C ILE A 196 13.68 -21.98 -45.48
#